data_AF-A0A3M1M8Q0-F1
#
_entry.id   AF-A0A3M1M8Q0-F1
#
_cell.length_a   1.000
_cell.length_b   1.000
_cell.length_c   1.000
_cell.angle_alpha   90.00
_cell.angle_beta   90.00
_cell.angle_gamma   90.00
#
_symmetry.space_group_name_H-M   'P 1'
#
loop_
_entity.id
_entity.type
_entity.pdbx_description
1 polymer ?
#
loop_
_entity_poly.entity_id
_entity_poly.type
_entity_poly.pdbx_seq_one_letter_code
_entity_poly.pdbx_strand_id
1 'polypeptide(L)'
;MLRRRSPRFFYALSAMVLLLITLPYLYAWRAAGETHVFTGLLYNPLDGASYFAKMRQGWEGAWRYRLAFTAEPGAGAFLFLYYLFLGHLARLLHLAVPLTYHLARLAGTAVLLCALDAFYAAHLPLQARKTAFAIAALGSGMGWLMLPFGHVTADFSVPEAYPFLSAYVNPHFPLGLALMLLLLVPRPAGKRRMLTEGGMSLLLALISP
;
A
#
# COMPACT_ATOMS: atom_id res chain seq x y z
N MET A 1 26.43 -7.44 15.17
CA MET A 1 25.74 -8.51 15.93
C MET A 1 24.23 -8.48 15.64
N LEU A 2 23.76 -9.24 14.65
CA LEU A 2 22.32 -9.42 14.38
C LEU A 2 21.76 -10.48 15.35
N ARG A 3 21.43 -10.10 16.59
CA ARG A 3 21.02 -11.05 17.64
C ARG A 3 19.48 -11.24 17.66
N ARG A 4 19.10 -12.46 17.25
CA ARG A 4 17.81 -13.21 17.37
C ARG A 4 16.50 -12.43 17.22
N ARG A 5 16.09 -12.35 15.95
CA ARG A 5 14.69 -12.24 15.47
C ARG A 5 13.79 -13.22 16.25
N SER A 6 12.57 -12.83 16.60
CA SER A 6 11.51 -13.78 16.97
C SER A 6 10.64 -13.99 15.71
N PRO A 7 11.04 -14.90 14.80
CA PRO A 7 10.38 -15.03 13.50
C PRO A 7 8.89 -15.35 13.66
N ARG A 8 8.54 -16.17 14.67
CA ARG A 8 7.15 -16.52 14.99
C ARG A 8 6.28 -15.28 15.27
N PHE A 9 6.78 -14.34 16.07
CA PHE A 9 6.04 -13.11 16.39
C PHE A 9 5.81 -12.24 15.16
N PHE A 10 6.87 -12.01 14.37
CA PHE A 10 6.78 -11.22 13.13
C PHE A 10 5.78 -11.82 12.15
N TYR A 11 5.86 -13.12 11.88
CA TYR A 11 4.96 -13.78 10.93
C TYR A 11 3.53 -13.85 11.44
N ALA A 12 3.31 -14.14 12.73
CA ALA A 12 1.97 -14.18 13.31
C ALA A 12 1.28 -12.81 13.25
N LEU A 13 1.99 -11.75 13.64
CA LEU A 13 1.45 -10.40 13.60
C LEU A 13 1.22 -9.91 12.15
N SER A 14 2.14 -10.23 11.24
CA SER A 14 1.99 -9.90 9.81
C SER A 14 0.79 -10.60 9.19
N ALA A 15 0.61 -11.90 9.49
CA ALA A 15 -0.55 -12.65 9.04
C ALA A 15 -1.85 -12.06 9.60
N MET A 16 -1.86 -11.67 10.88
CA MET A 16 -3.00 -11.00 11.49
C MET A 16 -3.34 -9.68 10.79
N VAL A 17 -2.35 -8.83 10.51
CA VAL A 17 -2.57 -7.58 9.75
C VAL A 17 -3.17 -7.87 8.38
N LEU A 18 -2.58 -8.80 7.62
CA LEU A 18 -3.08 -9.18 6.29
C LEU A 18 -4.51 -9.72 6.33
N LEU A 19 -4.85 -10.50 7.36
CA LEU A 19 -6.22 -10.98 7.58
C LEU A 19 -7.16 -9.81 7.89
N LEU A 20 -6.81 -8.93 8.83
CA LEU A 20 -7.66 -7.81 9.24
C LEU A 20 -7.96 -6.84 8.09
N ILE A 21 -7.00 -6.59 7.19
CA ILE A 21 -7.24 -5.72 6.03
C ILE A 21 -8.01 -6.42 4.89
N THR A 22 -8.09 -7.75 4.89
CA THR A 22 -8.71 -8.55 3.83
C THR A 22 -10.15 -8.95 4.18
N LEU A 23 -10.41 -9.29 5.45
CA LEU A 23 -11.71 -9.77 5.91
C LEU A 23 -12.88 -8.84 5.56
N PRO A 24 -12.78 -7.50 5.72
CA PRO A 24 -13.87 -6.60 5.33
C PRO A 24 -14.23 -6.70 3.85
N TYR A 25 -13.24 -6.86 2.98
CA TYR A 25 -13.44 -6.99 1.53
C TYR A 25 -14.11 -8.33 1.17
N LEU A 26 -13.70 -9.42 1.82
CA LEU A 26 -14.34 -10.73 1.63
C LEU A 26 -15.79 -10.73 2.15
N TYR A 27 -16.03 -10.09 3.29
CA TYR A 27 -17.37 -9.92 3.83
C TYR A 27 -18.25 -9.12 2.87
N ALA A 28 -17.78 -7.97 2.39
CA ALA A 28 -18.52 -7.13 1.45
C ALA A 28 -18.80 -7.85 0.11
N TRP A 29 -17.83 -8.62 -0.40
CA TRP A 29 -18.02 -9.44 -1.57
C TRP A 29 -19.13 -10.48 -1.38
N ARG A 30 -19.16 -11.15 -0.23
CA ARG A 30 -20.22 -12.11 0.13
C ARG A 30 -21.58 -11.43 0.38
N ALA A 31 -21.58 -10.26 1.00
CA ALA A 31 -22.78 -9.51 1.36
C ALA A 31 -23.50 -8.89 0.14
N ALA A 32 -22.82 -8.75 -1.00
CA ALA A 32 -23.43 -8.24 -2.24
C ALA A 32 -24.63 -9.09 -2.71
N GLY A 33 -24.68 -10.38 -2.35
CA GLY A 33 -25.77 -11.27 -2.71
C GLY A 33 -25.86 -11.51 -4.22
N GLU A 34 -27.06 -11.83 -4.70
CA GLU A 34 -27.29 -12.18 -6.12
C GLU A 34 -27.64 -10.96 -6.99
N THR A 35 -28.10 -9.87 -6.38
CA THR A 35 -28.65 -8.70 -7.10
C THR A 35 -27.65 -7.57 -7.28
N HIS A 36 -26.53 -7.59 -6.56
CA HIS A 36 -25.51 -6.56 -6.62
C HIS A 36 -24.14 -7.16 -6.90
N VAL A 37 -23.26 -6.36 -7.52
CA VAL A 37 -21.85 -6.73 -7.72
C VAL A 37 -21.00 -5.81 -6.86
N PHE A 38 -20.23 -6.39 -5.94
CA PHE A 38 -19.25 -5.63 -5.18
C PHE A 38 -18.11 -5.19 -6.10
N THR A 39 -17.85 -3.89 -6.15
CA THR A 39 -16.80 -3.29 -7.00
C THR A 39 -15.39 -3.68 -6.56
N GLY A 40 -15.20 -4.14 -5.33
CA GLY A 40 -13.88 -4.41 -4.77
C GLY A 40 -13.29 -3.22 -4.00
N LEU A 41 -14.06 -2.15 -3.76
CA LEU A 41 -13.58 -0.94 -3.10
C LEU A 41 -14.46 -0.63 -1.87
N LEU A 42 -13.84 -0.49 -0.70
CA LEU A 42 -14.54 -0.11 0.55
C LEU A 42 -14.18 1.30 1.01
N TYR A 43 -12.90 1.65 0.93
CA TYR A 43 -12.42 2.97 1.32
C TYR A 43 -12.20 3.83 0.08
N ASN A 44 -12.67 5.08 0.14
CA ASN A 44 -12.54 6.08 -0.93
C ASN A 44 -12.80 5.49 -2.34
N PRO A 45 -14.05 5.05 -2.62
CA PRO A 45 -14.37 4.37 -3.88
C PRO A 45 -14.21 5.26 -5.12
N LEU A 46 -14.24 6.60 -4.97
CA LEU A 46 -14.01 7.53 -6.08
C LEU A 46 -12.56 7.44 -6.57
N ASP A 47 -11.59 7.51 -5.67
CA ASP A 47 -10.18 7.33 -6.02
C ASP A 47 -9.92 5.90 -6.49
N GLY A 48 -10.51 4.92 -5.83
CA GLY A 48 -10.44 3.51 -6.23
C GLY A 48 -10.89 3.29 -7.68
N ALA A 49 -12.03 3.86 -8.07
CA ALA A 49 -12.53 3.78 -9.45
C ALA A 49 -11.58 4.46 -10.44
N SER A 50 -10.97 5.58 -10.04
CA SER A 50 -9.91 6.25 -10.83
C SER A 50 -8.68 5.35 -11.00
N TYR A 51 -8.28 4.60 -9.98
CA TYR A 51 -7.18 3.61 -10.09
C TYR A 51 -7.53 2.46 -11.01
N PHE A 52 -8.76 1.95 -10.96
CA PHE A 52 -9.21 0.93 -11.91
C PHE A 52 -9.24 1.43 -13.35
N ALA A 53 -9.64 2.69 -13.58
CA ALA A 53 -9.60 3.30 -14.91
C ALA A 53 -8.15 3.40 -15.44
N LYS A 54 -7.19 3.80 -14.60
CA LYS A 54 -5.76 3.79 -14.94
C LYS A 54 -5.27 2.38 -15.25
N MET A 55 -5.56 1.41 -14.38
CA MET A 55 -5.21 0.00 -14.63
C MET A 55 -5.86 -0.54 -15.91
N ARG A 56 -7.06 -0.09 -16.25
CA ARG A 56 -7.72 -0.49 -17.51
C ARG A 56 -6.98 0.04 -18.73
N GLN A 57 -6.53 1.30 -18.73
CA GLN A 57 -5.68 1.82 -19.81
C GLN A 57 -4.37 1.02 -19.94
N GLY A 58 -3.74 0.67 -18.82
CA GLY A 58 -2.56 -0.19 -18.82
C GLY A 58 -2.84 -1.59 -19.38
N TRP A 59 -3.99 -2.18 -19.01
CA TRP A 59 -4.45 -3.46 -19.56
C TRP A 59 -4.63 -3.38 -21.07
N GLU A 60 -5.15 -2.27 -21.59
CA GLU A 60 -5.30 -1.99 -23.03
C GLU A 60 -3.97 -1.68 -23.74
N GLY A 61 -2.85 -1.63 -23.01
CA GLY A 61 -1.52 -1.48 -23.58
C GLY A 61 -0.90 -0.08 -23.42
N ALA A 62 -1.59 0.86 -22.78
CA ALA A 62 -1.10 2.23 -22.66
C ALA A 62 0.03 2.37 -21.62
N TRP A 63 1.00 3.23 -21.93
CA TRP A 63 2.00 3.75 -20.99
C TRP A 63 1.89 5.26 -20.76
N ARG A 64 1.11 5.95 -21.61
CA ARG A 64 0.76 7.36 -21.46
C ARG A 64 -0.67 7.43 -20.95
N TYR A 65 -0.84 7.86 -19.71
CA TYR A 65 -2.14 8.10 -19.12
C TYR A 65 -2.88 9.20 -19.88
N ARG A 66 -4.16 8.97 -20.15
CA ARG A 66 -5.10 9.96 -20.70
C ARG A 66 -6.29 10.12 -19.77
N LEU A 67 -6.89 11.31 -19.77
CA LEU A 67 -8.09 11.56 -18.99
C LEU A 67 -9.26 10.78 -19.60
N ALA A 68 -9.81 9.83 -18.84
CA ALA A 68 -10.82 8.89 -19.35
C ALA A 68 -12.21 9.51 -19.53
N PHE A 69 -12.51 10.62 -18.85
CA PHE A 69 -13.87 11.18 -18.73
C PHE A 69 -13.95 12.64 -19.21
N THR A 70 -13.26 12.96 -20.32
CA THR A 70 -13.31 14.28 -20.96
C THR A 70 -13.45 14.14 -22.48
N ALA A 71 -14.11 15.11 -23.12
CA ALA A 71 -14.21 15.20 -24.57
C ALA A 71 -12.85 15.45 -25.25
N GLU A 72 -11.89 16.00 -24.50
CA GLU A 72 -10.53 16.28 -24.98
C GLU A 72 -9.50 15.57 -24.09
N PRO A 73 -9.22 14.27 -24.32
CA PRO A 73 -8.31 13.48 -23.48
C PRO A 73 -6.85 13.95 -23.50
N GLY A 74 -6.50 14.82 -24.47
CA GLY A 74 -5.15 15.29 -24.73
C GLY A 74 -4.22 14.20 -25.28
N ALA A 75 -2.94 14.56 -25.45
CA ALA A 75 -1.93 13.64 -25.98
C ALA A 75 -1.53 12.53 -24.97
N GLY A 76 -1.85 12.71 -23.69
CA GLY A 76 -1.47 11.85 -22.58
C GLY A 76 -0.04 12.06 -22.08
N ALA A 77 0.22 11.66 -20.84
CA ALA A 77 1.48 11.88 -20.12
C ALA A 77 1.96 10.62 -19.39
N PHE A 78 3.24 10.56 -19.03
CA PHE A 78 3.83 9.47 -18.24
C PHE A 78 3.53 9.63 -16.74
N LEU A 79 2.24 9.60 -16.41
CA LEU A 79 1.71 9.71 -15.05
C LEU A 79 1.05 8.38 -14.64
N PHE A 80 0.97 8.14 -13.34
CA PHE A 80 0.37 6.94 -12.76
C PHE A 80 0.98 5.64 -13.31
N LEU A 81 2.28 5.66 -13.61
CA LEU A 81 3.00 4.56 -14.22
C LEU A 81 2.87 3.27 -13.41
N TYR A 82 2.78 3.38 -12.08
CA TYR A 82 2.51 2.25 -11.19
C TYR A 82 1.19 1.54 -11.55
N TYR A 83 0.09 2.29 -11.70
CA TYR A 83 -1.22 1.70 -12.03
C TYR A 83 -1.31 1.24 -13.49
N LEU A 84 -0.69 1.94 -14.43
CA LEU A 84 -0.57 1.46 -15.81
C LEU A 84 0.18 0.12 -15.85
N PHE A 85 1.30 0.02 -15.13
CA PHE A 85 2.06 -1.23 -15.01
C PHE A 85 1.22 -2.36 -14.41
N LEU A 86 0.45 -2.12 -13.34
CA LEU A 86 -0.45 -3.13 -12.79
C LEU A 86 -1.53 -3.57 -13.80
N GLY A 87 -1.96 -2.67 -14.69
CA GLY A 87 -2.82 -3.00 -15.83
C GLY A 87 -2.18 -3.99 -16.80
N HIS A 88 -0.93 -3.72 -17.21
CA HIS A 88 -0.16 -4.65 -18.04
C HIS A 88 0.04 -6.00 -17.36
N LEU A 89 0.30 -6.00 -16.05
CA LEU A 89 0.45 -7.23 -15.26
C LEU A 89 -0.86 -8.02 -15.22
N ALA A 90 -2.00 -7.35 -15.04
CA ALA A 90 -3.32 -7.97 -15.11
C ALA A 90 -3.57 -8.64 -16.47
N ARG A 91 -3.19 -7.98 -17.58
CA ARG A 91 -3.28 -8.56 -18.93
C ARG A 91 -2.36 -9.77 -19.08
N LEU A 92 -1.10 -9.66 -18.69
CA LEU A 92 -0.09 -10.71 -18.85
C LEU A 92 -0.45 -11.97 -18.05
N LEU A 93 -1.00 -11.81 -16.85
CA LEU A 93 -1.37 -12.90 -15.96
C LEU A 93 -2.81 -13.38 -16.16
N HIS A 94 -3.55 -12.79 -17.11
CA HIS A 94 -4.98 -13.05 -17.33
C HIS A 94 -5.84 -12.89 -16.06
N LEU A 95 -5.51 -11.91 -15.22
CA LEU A 95 -6.23 -11.61 -13.99
C LEU A 95 -7.18 -10.42 -14.19
N ALA A 96 -8.28 -10.41 -13.43
CA ALA A 96 -9.14 -9.25 -13.36
C ALA A 96 -8.40 -8.06 -12.72
N VAL A 97 -8.74 -6.84 -13.15
CA VAL A 97 -8.17 -5.59 -12.60
C VAL A 97 -8.38 -5.48 -11.08
N PRO A 98 -9.59 -5.70 -10.51
CA PRO A 98 -9.79 -5.66 -9.06
C PRO A 98 -8.94 -6.69 -8.29
N LEU A 99 -8.79 -7.90 -8.84
CA LEU A 99 -7.95 -8.93 -8.21
C LEU A 99 -6.47 -8.51 -8.22
N THR A 100 -5.98 -8.01 -9.35
CA THR A 100 -4.59 -7.54 -9.48
C THR A 100 -4.31 -6.38 -8.52
N TYR A 101 -5.26 -5.45 -8.36
CA TYR A 101 -5.18 -4.36 -7.39
C TYR A 101 -5.03 -4.87 -5.96
N HIS A 102 -5.85 -5.84 -5.55
CA HIS A 102 -5.80 -6.39 -4.20
C HIS A 102 -4.55 -7.23 -3.95
N LEU A 103 -4.09 -8.00 -4.94
CA LEU A 103 -2.81 -8.72 -4.84
C LEU A 103 -1.64 -7.74 -4.70
N ALA A 104 -1.61 -6.67 -5.49
CA ALA A 104 -0.62 -5.61 -5.37
C ALA A 104 -0.67 -4.93 -3.99
N ARG A 105 -1.88 -4.73 -3.44
CA ARG A 105 -2.06 -4.18 -2.10
C ARG A 105 -1.50 -5.08 -1.02
N LEU A 106 -1.80 -6.38 -1.06
CA LEU A 106 -1.26 -7.35 -0.10
C LEU A 106 0.26 -7.47 -0.21
N ALA A 107 0.81 -7.44 -1.43
CA ALA A 107 2.24 -7.43 -1.65
C ALA A 107 2.90 -6.16 -1.09
N GLY A 108 2.34 -4.98 -1.37
CA GLY A 108 2.80 -3.70 -0.83
C GLY A 108 2.78 -3.68 0.70
N THR A 109 1.72 -4.21 1.31
CA THR A 109 1.62 -4.38 2.77
C THR A 109 2.69 -5.32 3.32
N ALA A 110 2.97 -6.44 2.66
CA ALA A 110 4.03 -7.35 3.10
C ALA A 110 5.41 -6.68 3.04
N VAL A 111 5.67 -5.86 2.01
CA VAL A 111 6.90 -5.06 1.91
C VAL A 111 6.97 -4.01 3.02
N LEU A 112 5.86 -3.34 3.34
CA LEU A 112 5.76 -2.39 4.45
C LEU A 112 6.08 -3.02 5.80
N LEU A 113 5.53 -4.20 6.08
CA LEU A 113 5.79 -4.92 7.33
C LEU A 113 7.28 -5.32 7.44
N CYS A 114 7.89 -5.77 6.34
CA CYS A 114 9.34 -6.02 6.30
C CYS A 114 10.15 -4.73 6.50
N ALA A 115 9.72 -3.61 5.92
CA ALA A 115 10.37 -2.32 6.06
C ALA A 115 10.31 -1.79 7.50
N LEU A 116 9.16 -1.92 8.17
CA LEU A 116 9.00 -1.59 9.60
C LEU A 116 9.92 -2.44 10.48
N ASP A 117 9.98 -3.76 10.25
CA ASP A 117 10.89 -4.66 10.98
C ASP A 117 12.35 -4.22 10.80
N ALA A 118 12.77 -3.95 9.56
CA ALA A 118 14.13 -3.48 9.24
C ALA A 118 14.43 -2.11 9.89
N PHE A 119 13.49 -1.17 9.82
CA PHE A 119 13.63 0.16 10.38
C PHE A 119 13.79 0.12 11.91
N TYR A 120 12.91 -0.58 12.62
CA TYR A 120 13.03 -0.70 14.08
C TYR A 120 14.23 -1.55 14.51
N ALA A 121 14.60 -2.56 13.72
CA ALA A 121 15.81 -3.33 13.99
C ALA A 121 17.09 -2.49 13.87
N ALA A 122 17.08 -1.45 13.03
CA ALA A 122 18.21 -0.53 12.88
C ALA A 122 18.28 0.55 13.96
N HIS A 123 17.13 1.03 14.45
CA HIS A 123 17.07 2.24 15.30
C HIS A 123 16.77 1.96 16.78
N LEU A 124 16.20 0.80 17.12
CA LEU A 124 15.74 0.52 18.49
C LEU A 124 16.50 -0.62 19.17
N PRO A 125 16.63 -0.58 20.51
CA PRO A 125 17.15 -1.70 21.29
C PRO A 125 16.19 -2.90 21.23
N LEU A 126 16.72 -4.11 21.41
CA LEU A 126 15.98 -5.37 21.21
C LEU A 126 14.66 -5.44 22.00
N GLN A 127 14.63 -4.88 23.21
CA GLN A 127 13.47 -4.89 24.09
C GLN A 127 12.28 -4.10 23.53
N ALA A 128 12.53 -3.03 22.77
CA ALA A 128 11.49 -2.13 22.27
C ALA A 128 10.95 -2.54 20.88
N ARG A 129 11.69 -3.36 20.11
CA ARG A 129 11.37 -3.65 18.70
C ARG A 129 10.00 -4.28 18.49
N LYS A 130 9.64 -5.27 19.31
CA LYS A 130 8.36 -5.98 19.18
C LYS A 130 7.17 -5.05 19.41
N THR A 131 7.26 -4.24 20.48
CA THR A 131 6.23 -3.29 20.85
C THR A 131 6.10 -2.19 19.81
N ALA A 132 7.22 -1.61 19.36
CA ALA A 132 7.23 -0.60 18.29
C ALA A 132 6.64 -1.14 16.98
N PHE A 133 7.03 -2.35 16.57
CA PHE A 133 6.48 -3.00 15.38
C PHE A 133 4.97 -3.25 15.51
N ALA A 134 4.50 -3.75 16.66
CA ALA A 134 3.07 -3.99 16.89
C ALA A 134 2.26 -2.69 16.87
N ILE A 135 2.73 -1.65 17.56
CA ILE A 135 2.07 -0.35 17.59
C ILE A 135 2.04 0.26 16.18
N ALA A 136 3.13 0.19 15.42
CA ALA A 136 3.16 0.73 14.07
C ALA A 136 2.28 -0.05 13.09
N ALA A 137 2.28 -1.38 13.18
CA ALA A 137 1.56 -2.25 12.25
C ALA A 137 0.05 -2.27 12.49
N LEU A 138 -0.41 -2.04 13.73
CA LEU A 138 -1.84 -2.08 14.11
C LEU A 138 -2.40 -0.70 14.46
N GLY A 139 -1.55 0.24 14.84
CA GLY A 139 -1.96 1.58 15.24
C GLY A 139 -2.40 2.40 14.04
N SER A 140 -3.54 3.06 14.19
CA SER A 140 -4.03 4.12 13.31
C SER A 140 -4.47 5.29 14.17
N GLY A 141 -3.60 5.76 15.07
CA GLY A 141 -3.89 6.86 16.00
C GLY A 141 -4.89 6.53 17.14
N MET A 142 -5.39 7.58 17.80
CA MET A 142 -6.41 7.53 18.88
C MET A 142 -7.64 8.37 18.54
N GLY A 143 -7.82 8.71 17.27
CA GLY A 143 -8.88 9.56 16.75
C GLY A 143 -10.29 9.07 17.03
N TRP A 144 -10.44 7.76 17.23
CA TRP A 144 -11.71 7.15 17.63
C TRP A 144 -12.24 7.72 18.96
N LEU A 145 -11.37 8.25 19.83
CA LEU A 145 -11.77 8.97 21.05
C LEU A 145 -12.48 10.29 20.75
N MET A 146 -12.27 10.86 19.57
CA MET A 146 -12.86 12.13 19.14
C MET A 146 -14.20 11.93 18.40
N LEU A 147 -14.53 10.71 17.98
CA LEU A 147 -15.79 10.39 17.30
C LEU A 147 -17.04 10.73 18.13
N PRO A 148 -17.12 10.45 19.46
CA PRO A 148 -18.28 10.85 20.27
C PRO A 148 -18.49 12.37 20.32
N PHE A 149 -17.45 13.15 20.05
CA PHE A 149 -17.48 14.61 19.99
C PHE A 149 -17.75 15.14 18.57
N GLY A 150 -18.07 14.25 17.62
CA GLY A 150 -18.38 14.62 16.23
C GLY A 150 -17.18 14.99 15.38
N HIS A 151 -15.96 14.70 15.84
CA HIS A 151 -14.73 15.02 15.11
C HIS A 151 -14.16 13.79 14.41
N VAL A 152 -13.83 13.95 13.12
CA VAL A 152 -13.05 12.99 12.35
C VAL A 152 -11.64 13.52 12.23
N THR A 153 -10.70 12.81 12.84
CA THR A 153 -9.29 13.19 12.90
C THR A 153 -8.48 12.62 11.73
N ALA A 154 -7.25 13.10 11.56
CA ALA A 154 -6.39 12.75 10.43
C ALA A 154 -6.11 11.24 10.29
N ASP A 155 -6.19 10.49 11.39
CA ASP A 155 -6.03 9.04 11.41
C ASP A 155 -7.22 8.24 10.85
N PHE A 156 -8.26 8.93 10.37
CA PHE A 156 -9.31 8.37 9.52
C PHE A 156 -9.23 8.81 8.05
N SER A 157 -8.51 9.89 7.75
CA SER A 157 -8.58 10.60 6.46
C SER A 157 -7.24 10.77 5.75
N VAL A 158 -6.11 10.50 6.41
CA VAL A 158 -4.75 10.58 5.84
C VAL A 158 -4.10 9.20 5.88
N PRO A 159 -4.48 8.28 4.98
CA PRO A 159 -3.95 6.92 4.97
C PRO A 159 -2.42 6.84 4.91
N GLU A 160 -1.78 7.78 4.22
CA GLU A 160 -0.34 7.85 3.99
C GLU A 160 0.45 8.07 5.28
N ALA A 161 -0.18 8.50 6.38
CA ALA A 161 0.48 8.72 7.66
C ALA A 161 0.48 7.48 8.57
N TYR A 162 -0.38 6.49 8.32
CA TYR A 162 -0.63 5.37 9.22
C TYR A 162 -0.46 4.03 8.51
N PRO A 163 0.50 3.16 8.92
CA PRO A 163 0.79 1.92 8.21
C PRO A 163 -0.41 0.98 8.03
N PHE A 164 -1.25 0.83 9.07
CA PHE A 164 -2.44 -0.02 8.99
C PHE A 164 -3.47 0.55 8.02
N LEU A 165 -3.74 1.85 8.07
CA LEU A 165 -4.69 2.50 7.16
C LEU A 165 -4.16 2.48 5.72
N SER A 166 -2.89 2.81 5.50
CA SER A 166 -2.22 2.63 4.20
C SER A 166 -2.43 1.24 3.63
N ALA A 167 -2.16 0.20 4.43
CA ALA A 167 -2.33 -1.20 4.03
C ALA A 167 -3.79 -1.56 3.69
N TYR A 168 -4.77 -0.92 4.34
CA TYR A 168 -6.19 -1.14 4.10
C TYR A 168 -6.70 -0.47 2.82
N VAL A 169 -6.18 0.71 2.47
CA VAL A 169 -6.80 1.59 1.48
C VAL A 169 -6.44 1.21 0.04
N ASN A 170 -5.15 1.18 -0.31
CA ASN A 170 -4.73 1.05 -1.70
C ASN A 170 -3.32 0.43 -1.82
N PRO A 171 -2.88 0.06 -3.03
CA PRO A 171 -1.61 -0.64 -3.19
C PRO A 171 -0.37 0.24 -3.13
N HIS A 172 -0.47 1.53 -3.45
CA HIS A 172 0.70 2.40 -3.58
C HIS A 172 1.13 3.05 -2.26
N PHE A 173 0.19 3.40 -1.36
CA PHE A 173 0.51 3.96 -0.04
C PHE A 173 1.40 3.05 0.82
N PRO A 174 1.08 1.75 1.03
CA PRO A 174 1.94 0.92 1.86
C PRO A 174 3.32 0.74 1.24
N LEU A 175 3.40 0.67 -0.09
CA LEU A 175 4.68 0.56 -0.79
C LEU A 175 5.51 1.86 -0.71
N GLY A 176 4.86 3.03 -0.82
CA GLY A 176 5.50 4.33 -0.65
C GLY A 176 6.08 4.48 0.76
N LEU A 177 5.28 4.18 1.80
CA LEU A 177 5.76 4.15 3.19
C LEU A 177 6.91 3.17 3.39
N ALA A 178 6.83 1.99 2.78
CA ALA A 178 7.90 1.00 2.87
C ALA A 178 9.22 1.53 2.30
N LEU A 179 9.17 2.18 1.13
CA LEU A 179 10.35 2.77 0.49
C LEU A 179 10.92 3.93 1.32
N MET A 180 10.06 4.80 1.88
CA MET A 180 10.48 5.86 2.79
C MET A 180 11.21 5.31 4.01
N LEU A 181 10.65 4.29 4.67
CA LEU A 181 11.29 3.63 5.82
C LEU A 181 12.61 2.95 5.44
N LEU A 182 12.65 2.26 4.29
CA LEU A 182 13.85 1.60 3.80
C LEU A 182 14.96 2.59 3.45
N LEU A 183 14.64 3.78 2.95
CA LEU A 183 15.61 4.86 2.72
C LEU A 183 16.25 5.34 4.02
N LEU A 184 15.53 5.29 5.14
CA LEU A 184 16.03 5.66 6.46
C LEU A 184 16.83 4.55 7.16
N VAL A 185 16.84 3.32 6.64
CA VAL A 185 17.67 2.24 7.19
C VAL A 185 19.15 2.51 6.89
N PRO A 186 20.04 2.60 7.90
CA PRO A 186 21.47 2.84 7.70
C PRO A 186 22.13 1.75 6.84
N ARG A 187 22.94 2.16 5.87
CA ARG A 187 23.74 1.28 5.01
C ARG A 187 25.19 1.78 4.95
N PRO A 188 26.18 0.88 4.83
CA PRO A 188 27.58 1.30 4.64
C PRO A 188 27.74 2.20 3.42
N ALA A 189 28.58 3.23 3.52
CA ALA A 189 28.86 4.13 2.40
C ALA A 189 29.51 3.38 1.22
N GLY A 190 29.18 3.80 -0.01
CA GLY A 190 29.77 3.27 -1.22
C GLY A 190 28.82 3.29 -2.43
N LYS A 191 29.34 2.94 -3.62
CA LYS A 191 28.56 2.94 -4.87
C LYS A 191 27.28 2.12 -4.78
N ARG A 192 27.34 0.95 -4.13
CA ARG A 192 26.18 0.08 -3.93
C ARG A 192 25.06 0.79 -3.16
N ARG A 193 25.40 1.53 -2.11
CA ARG A 193 24.43 2.31 -1.34
C ARG A 193 23.75 3.35 -2.23
N MET A 194 24.53 4.13 -2.98
CA MET A 194 24.00 5.15 -3.89
C MET A 194 23.05 4.56 -4.93
N LEU A 195 23.41 3.43 -5.54
CA LEU A 195 22.55 2.75 -6.51
C LEU A 195 21.25 2.23 -5.87
N THR A 196 21.34 1.64 -4.67
CA THR A 196 20.14 1.14 -3.98
C THR A 196 19.22 2.27 -3.52
N GLU A 197 19.76 3.33 -2.94
CA GLU A 197 18.97 4.47 -2.45
C GLU A 197 18.41 5.26 -3.62
N GLY A 198 19.20 5.54 -4.65
CA GLY A 198 18.72 6.18 -5.89
C GLY A 198 17.62 5.37 -6.58
N GLY A 199 17.76 4.04 -6.62
CA GLY A 199 16.72 3.15 -7.13
C GLY A 199 15.43 3.20 -6.32
N MET A 200 15.52 3.15 -4.98
CA MET A 200 14.35 3.27 -4.10
C MET A 200 13.69 4.66 -4.22
N SER A 201 14.47 5.74 -4.32
CA SER A 201 13.95 7.09 -4.53
C SER A 201 13.24 7.25 -5.87
N LEU A 202 13.81 6.69 -6.94
CA LEU A 202 13.16 6.68 -8.25
C LEU A 202 11.84 5.89 -8.21
N LEU A 203 11.85 4.70 -7.60
CA LEU A 203 10.63 3.90 -7.43
C LEU A 203 9.58 4.66 -6.62
N LEU A 204 9.97 5.33 -5.53
CA LEU A 204 9.07 6.13 -4.70
C LEU A 204 8.41 7.24 -5.53
N ALA A 205 9.19 7.95 -6.36
CA ALA A 205 8.67 8.98 -7.25
C ALA A 205 7.68 8.43 -8.31
N LEU A 206 7.87 7.19 -8.77
CA LEU A 206 6.96 6.53 -9.72
C LEU A 206 5.66 6.02 -9.09
N ILE A 207 5.70 5.69 -7.80
CA ILE A 207 4.59 5.12 -7.03
C ILE A 207 3.72 6.21 -6.41
N SER A 208 4.33 7.35 -6.04
CA SER A 208 3.67 8.53 -5.45
C SER A 208 3.82 9.78 -6.35
N PRO A 209 3.30 9.75 -7.60
CA PRO A 209 3.42 10.87 -8.55
C PRO A 209 2.49 12.04 -8.25
#